data_AF-A0A9N9AWI6-F1
#
_entry.id   AF-A0A9N9AWI6-F1
#
_cell.length_a   1.000
_cell.length_b   1.000
_cell.length_c   1.000
_cell.angle_alpha   90.00
_cell.angle_beta   90.00
_cell.angle_gamma   90.00
#
_symmetry.space_group_name_H-M   'P 1'
#
loop_
_entity.id
_entity.type
_entity.pdbx_description
1 polymer ?
#
loop_
_entity_poly.entity_id
_entity_poly.type
_entity_poly.pdbx_seq_one_letter_code
_entity_poly.pdbx_strand_id
1 'polypeptide(L)'
;MSVSIGRGDRAFSLSESYEDYKTLVDLIMESGENIDDHIKIFMDKYQEKFAFKLYEWYLDEDLLSHPHVSEHKEWLRTFLNERNLGGISWMHDIYMDNYNDASIKLRLLAQNEKRVRKRKTFLSISKLTFLAGLSDEMDTQNEDVQCNLEGKYNLIENGFELIDAYSVLQDQFVEIITSEDQTAVDEHKQVDVIVEKAAKNIKQYRPMHAKVFAQCVPYILNGEMLPTEGLIEVLTLKDKKEKDDFPFTLQFALNDDKLPDDRRRAILQTIWRRIYITDRWDCISNTNDMSDEDVNEQIKGTAVYHTLDIVSQTADIPLVQWFCPPTEAFFASTEEQLRRRFHEFNEEELAGLIEDYKKENTALEK
;
A
#
# COMPACT_ATOMS: atom_id res chain seq x y z
N MET A 1 10.28 15.28 -57.99
CA MET A 1 11.05 15.15 -56.73
C MET A 1 11.69 16.48 -56.30
N SER A 2 10.99 17.61 -56.30
CA SER A 2 11.58 18.89 -55.82
C SER A 2 10.57 19.76 -55.05
N VAL A 3 9.34 19.29 -54.87
CA VAL A 3 8.27 20.00 -54.13
C VAL A 3 8.21 19.59 -52.65
N SER A 4 8.74 18.42 -52.28
CA SER A 4 8.83 17.96 -50.89
C SER A 4 9.92 18.69 -50.10
N ILE A 5 11.10 18.88 -50.70
CA ILE A 5 12.28 19.49 -50.07
C ILE A 5 12.00 20.94 -49.65
N GLY A 6 11.40 21.78 -50.51
CA GLY A 6 11.07 23.16 -50.17
C GLY A 6 9.85 23.36 -49.25
N ARG A 7 9.06 22.30 -49.00
CA ARG A 7 7.94 22.34 -48.03
C ARG A 7 8.41 21.99 -46.62
N GLY A 8 9.36 21.06 -46.49
CA GLY A 8 10.03 20.75 -45.21
C GLY A 8 10.70 21.99 -44.62
N ASP A 9 11.58 22.64 -45.38
CA ASP A 9 12.32 23.83 -44.90
C ASP A 9 11.41 24.97 -44.42
N ARG A 10 10.26 25.16 -45.09
CA ARG A 10 9.26 26.16 -44.71
C ARG A 10 8.49 25.75 -43.46
N ALA A 11 8.21 24.46 -43.29
CA ALA A 11 7.56 23.92 -42.10
C ALA A 11 8.48 24.06 -40.87
N PHE A 12 9.76 23.70 -41.00
CA PHE A 12 10.79 23.95 -39.97
C PHE A 12 10.84 25.43 -39.59
N SER A 13 10.99 26.32 -40.58
CA SER A 13 11.06 27.77 -40.33
C SER A 13 9.80 28.31 -39.63
N LEU A 14 8.62 27.79 -39.98
CA LEU A 14 7.35 28.19 -39.38
C LEU A 14 7.28 27.73 -37.92
N SER A 15 7.56 26.46 -37.65
CA SER A 15 7.53 25.90 -36.29
C SER A 15 8.57 26.57 -35.38
N GLU A 16 9.76 26.90 -35.90
CA GLU A 16 10.74 27.71 -35.16
C GLU A 16 10.22 29.11 -34.84
N SER A 17 9.57 29.79 -35.80
CA SER A 17 9.06 31.16 -35.60
C SER A 17 7.95 31.26 -34.57
N TYR A 18 7.17 30.19 -34.40
CA TYR A 18 6.07 30.11 -33.43
C TYR A 18 6.45 29.38 -32.13
N GLU A 19 7.72 28.98 -31.96
CA GLU A 19 8.18 28.14 -30.84
C GLU A 19 7.37 26.84 -30.67
N ASP A 20 6.86 26.27 -31.78
CA ASP A 20 6.14 24.99 -31.76
C ASP A 20 7.12 23.81 -31.85
N TYR A 21 7.75 23.52 -30.69
CA TYR A 21 8.75 22.46 -30.58
C TYR A 21 8.19 21.06 -30.78
N LYS A 22 6.89 20.84 -30.53
CA LYS A 22 6.27 19.54 -30.79
C LYS A 22 6.26 19.26 -32.30
N THR A 23 5.78 20.22 -33.08
CA THR A 23 5.78 20.11 -34.55
C THR A 23 7.21 20.01 -35.08
N LEU A 24 8.20 20.68 -34.46
CA LEU A 24 9.61 20.48 -34.83
C LEU A 24 10.08 19.03 -34.61
N VAL A 25 9.77 18.43 -33.47
CA VAL A 25 10.12 17.01 -33.20
C VAL A 25 9.44 16.10 -34.22
N ASP A 26 8.15 16.27 -34.46
CA ASP A 26 7.40 15.47 -35.43
C ASP A 26 8.01 15.57 -36.84
N LEU A 27 8.37 16.78 -37.29
CA LEU A 27 9.02 17.01 -38.59
C LEU A 27 10.40 16.33 -38.68
N ILE A 28 11.19 16.33 -37.61
CA ILE A 28 12.50 15.66 -37.58
C ILE A 28 12.30 14.15 -37.72
N MET A 29 11.41 13.57 -36.92
CA MET A 29 11.17 12.13 -36.90
C MET A 29 10.55 11.64 -38.23
N GLU A 30 9.68 12.44 -38.85
CA GLU A 30 9.10 12.13 -40.16
C GLU A 30 10.09 12.30 -41.33
N SER A 31 11.10 13.16 -41.18
CA SER A 31 12.08 13.42 -42.26
C SER A 31 12.97 12.21 -42.55
N GLY A 32 13.27 11.38 -41.56
CA GLY A 32 14.07 10.15 -41.70
C GLY A 32 15.56 10.35 -42.01
N GLU A 33 16.01 11.58 -42.31
CA GLU A 33 17.39 11.91 -42.72
C GLU A 33 18.07 12.81 -41.68
N ASN A 34 19.32 12.47 -41.31
CA ASN A 34 20.14 13.25 -40.37
C ASN A 34 19.42 13.61 -39.05
N ILE A 35 18.60 12.69 -38.52
CA ILE A 35 17.80 12.90 -37.31
C ILE A 35 18.68 13.37 -36.14
N ASP A 36 19.79 12.67 -35.89
CA ASP A 36 20.71 12.99 -34.79
C ASP A 36 21.32 14.39 -34.90
N ASP A 37 21.69 14.81 -36.12
CA ASP A 37 22.26 16.15 -36.35
C ASP A 37 21.20 17.23 -36.10
N HIS A 38 19.97 17.03 -36.56
CA HIS A 38 18.87 17.96 -36.30
C HIS A 38 18.56 18.04 -34.80
N ILE A 39 18.44 16.90 -34.12
CA ILE A 39 18.22 16.85 -32.67
C ILE A 39 19.30 17.64 -31.96
N LYS A 40 20.57 17.42 -32.28
CA LYS A 40 21.69 18.12 -31.67
C LYS A 40 21.61 19.64 -31.88
N ILE A 41 21.37 20.09 -33.12
CA ILE A 41 21.23 21.52 -33.45
C ILE A 41 20.10 22.15 -32.64
N PHE A 42 18.94 21.49 -32.55
CA PHE A 42 17.78 22.04 -31.86
C PHE A 42 17.86 21.93 -30.35
N MET A 43 18.51 20.90 -29.80
CA MET A 43 18.85 20.82 -28.37
C MET A 43 19.81 21.94 -27.98
N ASP A 44 20.86 22.20 -28.77
CA ASP A 44 21.79 23.30 -28.51
C ASP A 44 21.11 24.67 -28.60
N LYS A 45 20.16 24.85 -29.53
CA LYS A 45 19.49 26.14 -29.75
C LYS A 45 18.38 26.43 -28.73
N TYR A 46 17.55 25.44 -28.42
CA TYR A 46 16.31 25.60 -27.67
C TYR A 46 16.32 24.91 -26.30
N GLN A 47 17.36 24.14 -26.00
CA GLN A 47 17.64 23.58 -24.67
C GLN A 47 16.45 22.75 -24.14
N GLU A 48 16.13 22.87 -22.84
CA GLU A 48 15.06 22.13 -22.17
C GLU A 48 13.70 22.21 -22.87
N LYS A 49 13.35 23.36 -23.47
CA LYS A 49 12.05 23.54 -24.15
C LYS A 49 11.86 22.55 -25.30
N PHE A 50 12.92 22.30 -26.07
CA PHE A 50 12.90 21.33 -27.15
C PHE A 50 13.14 19.92 -26.61
N ALA A 51 14.11 19.74 -25.71
CA ALA A 51 14.43 18.45 -25.11
C ALA A 51 13.20 17.78 -24.48
N PHE A 52 12.35 18.52 -23.77
CA PHE A 52 11.17 17.94 -23.12
C PHE A 52 10.12 17.47 -24.13
N LYS A 53 9.99 18.14 -25.27
CA LYS A 53 9.11 17.68 -26.36
C LYS A 53 9.66 16.46 -27.06
N LEU A 54 10.98 16.39 -27.21
CA LEU A 54 11.66 15.20 -27.71
C LEU A 54 11.50 14.02 -26.76
N TYR A 55 11.65 14.23 -25.44
CA TYR A 55 11.47 13.20 -24.43
C TYR A 55 10.01 12.72 -24.37
N GLU A 56 9.03 13.62 -24.49
CA GLU A 56 7.61 13.26 -24.61
C GLU A 56 7.38 12.30 -25.78
N TRP A 57 8.03 12.54 -26.92
CA TRP A 57 7.95 11.64 -28.08
C TRP A 57 8.57 10.27 -27.80
N TYR A 58 9.75 10.22 -27.16
CA TYR A 58 10.40 8.96 -26.81
C TYR A 58 9.70 8.13 -25.72
N LEU A 59 8.76 8.71 -24.96
CA LEU A 59 8.00 7.94 -23.96
C LEU A 59 7.15 6.84 -24.58
N ASP A 60 6.69 7.04 -25.82
CA ASP A 60 5.88 6.06 -26.55
C ASP A 60 6.75 4.91 -27.12
N GLU A 61 8.07 5.10 -27.20
CA GLU A 61 9.04 4.06 -27.58
C GLU A 61 9.81 3.54 -26.36
N ASP A 62 11.06 3.98 -26.16
CA ASP A 62 11.91 3.65 -25.01
C ASP A 62 12.86 4.82 -24.69
N LEU A 63 12.37 5.79 -23.92
CA LEU A 63 13.08 7.00 -23.53
C LEU A 63 14.54 6.78 -23.10
N LEU A 64 14.81 5.73 -22.30
CA LEU A 64 16.13 5.53 -21.72
C LEU A 64 17.14 4.90 -22.70
N SER A 65 16.68 4.43 -23.86
CA SER A 65 17.54 3.84 -24.90
C SER A 65 18.24 4.88 -25.79
N HIS A 66 17.77 6.14 -25.78
CA HIS A 66 18.25 7.16 -26.71
C HIS A 66 19.48 7.92 -26.18
N PRO A 67 20.59 7.97 -26.94
CA PRO A 67 21.85 8.60 -26.49
C PRO A 67 21.69 10.06 -26.05
N HIS A 68 20.96 10.86 -26.82
CA HIS A 68 20.72 12.29 -26.56
C HIS A 68 20.07 12.56 -25.19
N VAL A 69 19.32 11.59 -24.68
CA VAL A 69 18.68 11.65 -23.36
C VAL A 69 19.71 11.47 -22.25
N SER A 70 20.67 10.56 -22.45
CA SER A 70 21.74 10.27 -21.48
C SER A 70 22.83 11.34 -21.41
N GLU A 71 23.02 12.13 -22.48
CA GLU A 71 23.98 13.24 -22.52
C GLU A 71 23.57 14.41 -21.61
N HIS A 72 22.26 14.66 -21.47
CA HIS A 72 21.71 15.76 -20.70
C HIS A 72 21.02 15.27 -19.41
N LYS A 73 21.83 14.68 -18.52
CA LYS A 73 21.35 14.00 -17.30
C LYS A 73 20.47 14.87 -16.39
N GLU A 74 20.80 16.15 -16.22
CA GLU A 74 20.00 17.07 -15.40
C GLU A 74 18.65 17.41 -16.04
N TRP A 75 18.61 17.62 -17.36
CA TRP A 75 17.35 17.89 -18.06
C TRP A 75 16.43 16.68 -18.00
N LEU A 76 16.97 15.47 -18.15
CA LEU A 76 16.19 14.25 -17.97
C LEU A 76 15.64 14.17 -16.55
N ARG A 77 16.43 14.47 -15.51
CA ARG A 77 15.95 14.48 -14.13
C ARG A 77 14.80 15.46 -13.93
N THR A 78 14.94 16.71 -14.41
CA THR A 78 13.88 17.73 -14.34
C THR A 78 12.62 17.26 -15.04
N PHE A 79 12.75 16.76 -16.28
CA PHE A 79 11.62 16.24 -17.06
C PHE A 79 10.86 15.13 -16.34
N LEU A 80 11.59 14.11 -15.84
CA LEU A 80 10.99 12.96 -15.16
C LEU A 80 10.26 13.37 -13.88
N ASN A 81 10.80 14.33 -13.14
CA ASN A 81 10.16 14.88 -11.94
C ASN A 81 8.91 15.70 -12.30
N GLU A 82 8.99 16.61 -13.27
CA GLU A 82 7.85 17.46 -13.68
C GLU A 82 6.67 16.65 -14.22
N ARG A 83 6.95 15.57 -14.94
CA ARG A 83 5.92 14.69 -15.53
C ARG A 83 5.44 13.62 -14.55
N ASN A 84 5.93 13.61 -13.30
CA ASN A 84 5.63 12.60 -12.28
C ASN A 84 5.88 11.15 -12.77
N LEU A 85 6.93 10.95 -13.56
CA LEU A 85 7.29 9.65 -14.13
C LEU A 85 8.09 8.80 -13.13
N GLY A 86 7.54 8.68 -11.93
CA GLY A 86 8.16 7.98 -10.81
C GLY A 86 8.59 6.55 -11.16
N GLY A 87 7.84 5.86 -12.04
CA GLY A 87 8.11 4.49 -12.48
C GLY A 87 9.45 4.26 -13.18
N ILE A 88 10.03 5.31 -13.78
CA ILE A 88 11.36 5.26 -14.41
C ILE A 88 12.36 6.23 -13.77
N SER A 89 11.87 7.28 -13.12
CA SER A 89 12.71 8.31 -12.50
C SER A 89 13.67 7.76 -11.44
N TRP A 90 13.25 6.77 -10.64
CA TRP A 90 14.11 6.17 -9.62
C TRP A 90 15.37 5.52 -10.21
N MET A 91 15.30 4.96 -11.42
CA MET A 91 16.48 4.38 -12.09
C MET A 91 17.50 5.45 -12.45
N HIS A 92 17.00 6.58 -12.94
CA HIS A 92 17.83 7.73 -13.27
C HIS A 92 18.47 8.35 -12.03
N ASP A 93 17.73 8.41 -10.91
CA ASP A 93 18.29 8.89 -9.65
C ASP A 93 19.44 7.98 -9.16
N ILE A 94 19.29 6.66 -9.25
CA ILE A 94 20.38 5.72 -8.93
C ILE A 94 21.59 5.95 -9.85
N TYR A 95 21.36 6.14 -11.15
CA TYR A 95 22.42 6.44 -12.11
C TYR A 95 23.17 7.75 -11.80
N MET A 96 22.50 8.69 -11.11
CA MET A 96 23.03 9.97 -10.69
C MET A 96 23.55 9.96 -9.25
N ASP A 97 23.69 8.79 -8.63
CA ASP A 97 24.05 8.62 -7.20
C ASP A 97 23.10 9.35 -6.22
N ASN A 98 21.89 9.72 -6.66
CA ASN A 98 20.86 10.35 -5.84
C ASN A 98 20.02 9.29 -5.11
N TYR A 99 20.67 8.46 -4.28
CA TYR A 99 20.04 7.29 -3.67
C TYR A 99 18.85 7.61 -2.75
N ASN A 100 18.89 8.76 -2.06
CA ASN A 100 17.79 9.22 -1.22
C ASN A 100 16.51 9.50 -2.01
N ASP A 101 16.63 10.20 -3.15
CA ASP A 101 15.49 10.50 -4.03
C ASP A 101 14.92 9.21 -4.64
N ALA A 102 15.80 8.30 -5.06
CA ALA A 102 15.41 6.98 -5.56
C ALA A 102 14.60 6.21 -4.51
N SER A 103 15.10 6.18 -3.26
CA SER A 103 14.43 5.48 -2.15
C SER A 103 13.02 6.01 -1.91
N ILE A 104 12.85 7.34 -1.90
CA ILE A 104 11.54 7.99 -1.72
C ILE A 104 10.59 7.60 -2.85
N LYS A 105 11.03 7.69 -4.12
CA LYS A 105 10.19 7.34 -5.28
C LYS A 105 9.81 5.86 -5.27
N LEU A 106 10.74 4.97 -4.96
CA LEU A 106 10.47 3.53 -4.86
C LEU A 106 9.46 3.20 -3.75
N ARG A 107 9.54 3.89 -2.61
CA ARG A 107 8.55 3.74 -1.53
C ARG A 107 7.16 4.21 -1.96
N LEU A 108 7.05 5.34 -2.67
CA LEU A 108 5.79 5.82 -3.23
C LEU A 108 5.22 4.85 -4.29
N LEU A 109 6.08 4.26 -5.13
CA LEU A 109 5.68 3.20 -6.06
C LEU A 109 5.16 1.97 -5.31
N ALA A 110 5.86 1.54 -4.26
CA ALA A 110 5.41 0.42 -3.42
C ALA A 110 4.04 0.69 -2.78
N GLN A 111 3.80 1.90 -2.25
CA GLN A 111 2.52 2.26 -1.63
C GLN A 111 1.33 2.18 -2.60
N ASN A 112 1.56 2.36 -3.90
CA ASN A 112 0.52 2.33 -4.93
C ASN A 112 0.49 1.01 -5.72
N GLU A 113 1.43 0.10 -5.46
CA GLU A 113 1.52 -1.19 -6.12
C GLU A 113 0.56 -2.20 -5.47
N LYS A 114 -0.28 -2.80 -6.31
CA LYS A 114 -1.26 -3.81 -5.87
C LYS A 114 -0.64 -5.19 -5.78
N ARG A 115 0.30 -5.55 -6.66
CA ARG A 115 0.91 -6.88 -6.63
C ARG A 115 1.91 -6.98 -5.48
N VAL A 116 1.65 -7.88 -4.53
CA VAL A 116 2.46 -8.08 -3.31
C VAL A 116 3.94 -8.29 -3.66
N ARG A 117 4.22 -9.16 -4.63
CA ARG A 117 5.60 -9.45 -5.08
C ARG A 117 6.31 -8.21 -5.61
N LYS A 118 5.64 -7.42 -6.45
CA LYS A 118 6.23 -6.21 -7.04
C LYS A 118 6.40 -5.10 -6.00
N ARG A 119 5.44 -4.98 -5.06
CA ARG A 119 5.56 -4.11 -3.90
C ARG A 119 6.77 -4.47 -3.05
N LYS A 120 6.99 -5.77 -2.79
CA LYS A 120 8.18 -6.28 -2.08
C LYS A 120 9.46 -5.89 -2.82
N THR A 121 9.51 -6.07 -4.14
CA THR A 121 10.66 -5.64 -4.96
C THR A 121 10.94 -4.15 -4.80
N PHE A 122 9.91 -3.29 -4.92
CA PHE A 122 10.09 -1.86 -4.74
C PHE A 122 10.58 -1.49 -3.34
N LEU A 123 10.04 -2.09 -2.28
CA LEU A 123 10.52 -1.85 -0.91
C LEU A 123 11.95 -2.36 -0.71
N SER A 124 12.33 -3.51 -1.28
CA SER A 124 13.70 -4.02 -1.21
C SER A 124 14.69 -3.07 -1.88
N ILE A 125 14.38 -2.56 -3.07
CA ILE A 125 15.24 -1.58 -3.74
C ILE A 125 15.22 -0.25 -2.97
N SER A 126 14.06 0.17 -2.43
CA SER A 126 13.94 1.37 -1.59
C SER A 126 14.83 1.28 -0.34
N LYS A 127 14.87 0.12 0.33
CA LYS A 127 15.74 -0.14 1.48
C LYS A 127 17.21 -0.12 1.08
N LEU A 128 17.58 -0.79 -0.01
CA LEU A 128 18.97 -0.80 -0.48
C LEU A 128 19.48 0.60 -0.87
N THR A 129 18.68 1.36 -1.59
CA THR A 129 19.01 2.75 -1.96
C THR A 129 19.04 3.67 -0.73
N PHE A 130 18.11 3.52 0.22
CA PHE A 130 18.18 4.23 1.49
C PHE A 130 19.50 3.96 2.22
N LEU A 131 19.87 2.69 2.38
CA LEU A 131 21.10 2.28 3.03
C LEU A 131 22.36 2.77 2.28
N ALA A 132 22.32 2.84 0.95
CA ALA A 132 23.38 3.41 0.15
C ALA A 132 23.51 4.93 0.34
N GLY A 133 22.40 5.66 0.50
CA GLY A 133 22.40 7.08 0.80
C GLY A 133 22.90 7.41 2.21
N LEU A 134 22.73 6.49 3.18
CA LEU A 134 23.20 6.67 4.55
C LEU A 134 24.72 6.81 4.65
N SER A 135 25.50 6.15 3.78
CA SER A 135 26.97 6.22 3.86
C SER A 135 27.50 7.64 3.67
N ASP A 136 26.71 8.52 3.06
CA ASP A 136 27.07 9.92 2.82
C ASP A 136 26.59 10.87 3.94
N GLU A 137 25.63 10.45 4.78
CA GLU A 137 24.97 11.28 5.81
C GLU A 137 25.40 10.96 7.26
N MET A 138 26.03 9.80 7.49
CA MET A 138 26.42 9.29 8.81
C MET A 138 27.50 10.10 9.54
N ASP A 139 28.10 11.11 8.90
CA ASP A 139 29.08 12.02 9.53
C ASP A 139 28.44 13.17 10.33
N THR A 140 27.11 13.25 10.37
CA THR A 140 26.39 14.35 11.05
C THR A 140 25.93 13.95 12.46
N GLN A 141 26.53 14.53 13.52
CA GLN A 141 26.06 14.37 14.92
C GLN A 141 24.80 15.18 15.24
N ASN A 142 23.92 15.39 14.27
CA ASN A 142 22.70 16.17 14.46
C ASN A 142 21.53 15.24 14.81
N GLU A 143 21.01 15.38 16.03
CA GLU A 143 19.87 14.59 16.53
C GLU A 143 18.63 14.71 15.63
N ASP A 144 18.37 15.88 15.03
CA ASP A 144 17.22 16.08 14.13
C ASP A 144 17.36 15.26 12.83
N VAL A 145 18.60 15.14 12.32
CA VAL A 145 18.90 14.35 11.11
C VAL A 145 18.74 12.87 11.42
N GLN A 146 19.24 12.43 12.57
CA GLN A 146 19.09 11.06 13.05
C GLN A 146 17.61 10.66 13.18
N CYS A 147 16.79 11.51 13.80
CA CYS A 147 15.36 11.29 13.96
C CYS A 147 14.63 11.19 12.62
N ASN A 148 14.99 12.06 11.65
CA ASN A 148 14.42 12.02 10.30
C ASN A 148 14.76 10.70 9.58
N LEU A 149 16.00 10.24 9.70
CA LEU A 149 16.47 8.97 9.12
C LEU A 149 15.75 7.77 9.73
N GLU A 150 15.60 7.76 11.06
CA GLU A 150 14.86 6.72 11.77
C GLU A 150 13.39 6.68 11.33
N GLY A 151 12.73 7.83 11.20
CA GLY A 151 11.37 7.91 10.67
C GLY A 151 11.25 7.36 9.24
N LYS A 152 12.20 7.68 8.35
CA LYS A 152 12.22 7.14 6.97
C LYS A 152 12.44 5.63 6.97
N TYR A 153 13.34 5.12 7.81
CA TYR A 153 13.61 3.70 7.94
C TYR A 153 12.38 2.95 8.45
N ASN A 154 11.71 3.45 9.49
CA ASN A 154 10.49 2.87 10.03
C ASN A 154 9.37 2.80 8.99
N LEU A 155 9.24 3.81 8.11
CA LEU A 155 8.27 3.76 7.02
C LEU A 155 8.54 2.64 5.99
N ILE A 156 9.81 2.25 5.81
CA ILE A 156 10.20 1.12 4.96
C ILE A 156 9.88 -0.20 5.69
N GLU A 157 10.26 -0.32 6.97
CA GLU A 157 10.04 -1.53 7.77
C GLU A 157 8.54 -1.83 7.96
N ASN A 158 7.71 -0.82 8.29
CA ASN A 158 6.26 -0.98 8.37
C ASN A 158 5.67 -1.52 7.04
N GLY A 159 6.29 -1.13 5.91
CA GLY A 159 5.93 -1.65 4.59
C GLY A 159 6.26 -3.15 4.43
N PHE A 160 7.37 -3.61 4.99
CA PHE A 160 7.74 -5.02 5.02
C PHE A 160 6.87 -5.84 5.97
N GLU A 161 6.59 -5.33 7.17
CA GLU A 161 5.70 -5.97 8.13
C GLU A 161 4.32 -6.25 7.52
N LEU A 162 3.77 -5.27 6.79
CA LEU A 162 2.53 -5.44 6.03
C LEU A 162 2.62 -6.57 5.00
N ILE A 163 3.73 -6.65 4.25
CA ILE A 163 3.95 -7.70 3.25
C ILE A 163 4.11 -9.06 3.89
N ASP A 164 4.81 -9.15 5.02
CA ASP A 164 5.07 -10.40 5.71
C ASP A 164 3.78 -10.91 6.37
N ALA A 165 3.01 -10.06 7.04
CA ALA A 165 1.67 -10.40 7.54
C ALA A 165 0.75 -10.90 6.42
N TYR A 166 0.78 -10.24 5.26
CA TYR A 166 0.03 -10.67 4.09
C TYR A 166 0.52 -12.02 3.54
N SER A 167 1.85 -12.23 3.46
CA SER A 167 2.43 -13.47 2.93
C SER A 167 2.07 -14.67 3.80
N VAL A 168 2.15 -14.50 5.13
CA VAL A 168 1.70 -15.52 6.09
C VAL A 168 0.23 -15.87 5.89
N LEU A 169 -0.62 -14.86 5.72
CA LEU A 169 -2.05 -15.07 5.47
C LEU A 169 -2.32 -15.77 4.13
N GLN A 170 -1.59 -15.41 3.08
CA GLN A 170 -1.68 -16.06 1.78
C GLN A 170 -1.26 -17.52 1.86
N ASP A 171 -0.13 -17.81 2.53
CA ASP A 171 0.37 -19.17 2.71
C ASP A 171 -0.66 -20.03 3.46
N GLN A 172 -1.31 -19.49 4.49
CA GLN A 172 -2.40 -20.18 5.20
C GLN A 172 -3.57 -20.53 4.29
N PHE A 173 -4.00 -19.62 3.41
CA PHE A 173 -5.09 -19.88 2.47
C PHE A 173 -4.70 -20.88 1.39
N VAL A 174 -3.46 -20.79 0.88
CA VAL A 174 -2.90 -21.74 -0.08
C VAL A 174 -2.79 -23.15 0.54
N GLU A 175 -2.40 -23.26 1.80
CA GLU A 175 -2.36 -24.52 2.53
C GLU A 175 -3.75 -25.14 2.67
N ILE A 176 -4.77 -24.33 3.00
CA ILE A 176 -6.16 -24.79 3.07
C ILE A 176 -6.63 -25.38 1.73
N ILE A 177 -6.45 -24.66 0.62
CA ILE A 177 -6.89 -25.17 -0.70
C ILE A 177 -6.09 -26.39 -1.15
N THR A 178 -4.81 -26.48 -0.77
CA THR A 178 -3.93 -27.60 -1.15
C THR A 178 -4.29 -28.86 -0.36
N SER A 179 -4.54 -28.73 0.94
CA SER A 179 -4.93 -29.85 1.81
C SER A 179 -6.31 -30.44 1.46
N GLU A 180 -7.21 -29.64 0.87
CA GLU A 180 -8.55 -30.06 0.45
C GLU A 180 -8.63 -30.45 -1.05
N ASP A 181 -7.49 -30.53 -1.75
CA ASP A 181 -7.38 -30.86 -3.17
C ASP A 181 -8.22 -29.94 -4.10
N GLN A 182 -8.29 -28.64 -3.75
CA GLN A 182 -9.07 -27.63 -4.46
C GLN A 182 -8.21 -26.72 -5.35
N THR A 183 -6.95 -27.07 -5.59
CA THR A 183 -6.00 -26.22 -6.32
C THR A 183 -6.38 -26.00 -7.79
N ALA A 184 -6.96 -27.00 -8.46
CA ALA A 184 -7.36 -26.96 -9.87
C ALA A 184 -8.83 -26.61 -10.09
N VAL A 185 -9.53 -26.21 -9.03
CA VAL A 185 -10.97 -25.96 -9.03
C VAL A 185 -11.24 -24.46 -9.25
N ASP A 186 -12.47 -24.12 -9.66
CA ASP A 186 -12.90 -22.73 -9.80
C ASP A 186 -12.72 -21.92 -8.50
N GLU A 187 -12.42 -20.62 -8.64
CA GLU A 187 -12.12 -19.70 -7.54
C GLU A 187 -13.26 -19.63 -6.51
N HIS A 188 -14.52 -19.75 -6.94
CA HIS A 188 -15.67 -19.72 -6.03
C HIS A 188 -15.62 -20.87 -5.01
N LYS A 189 -15.32 -22.09 -5.43
CA LYS A 189 -15.16 -23.22 -4.50
C LYS A 189 -13.92 -23.05 -3.61
N GLN A 190 -12.84 -22.48 -4.12
CA GLN A 190 -11.65 -22.18 -3.29
C GLN A 190 -12.02 -21.21 -2.16
N VAL A 191 -12.78 -20.16 -2.48
CA VAL A 191 -13.31 -19.22 -1.48
C VAL A 191 -14.20 -19.93 -0.46
N ASP A 192 -15.17 -20.74 -0.91
CA ASP A 192 -16.08 -21.45 -0.01
C ASP A 192 -15.34 -22.34 0.99
N VAL A 193 -14.32 -23.07 0.53
CA VAL A 193 -13.48 -23.95 1.36
C VAL A 193 -12.67 -23.15 2.37
N ILE A 194 -12.08 -22.02 1.94
CA ILE A 194 -11.34 -21.13 2.84
C ILE A 194 -12.27 -20.56 3.91
N VAL A 195 -13.46 -20.08 3.55
CA VAL A 195 -14.44 -19.56 4.52
C VAL A 195 -14.85 -20.64 5.51
N GLU A 196 -15.08 -21.88 5.05
CA GLU A 196 -15.48 -23.00 5.91
C GLU A 196 -14.40 -23.44 6.90
N LYS A 197 -13.11 -23.23 6.58
CA LYS A 197 -11.98 -23.61 7.42
C LYS A 197 -11.45 -22.48 8.28
N ALA A 198 -11.36 -21.27 7.72
CA ALA A 198 -10.73 -20.13 8.35
C ALA A 198 -11.73 -19.19 9.04
N ALA A 199 -13.03 -19.24 8.73
CA ALA A 199 -14.03 -18.31 9.26
C ALA A 199 -15.37 -19.02 9.56
N LYS A 200 -15.31 -20.28 10.00
CA LYS A 200 -16.47 -21.13 10.28
C LYS A 200 -17.40 -20.54 11.33
N ASN A 201 -16.84 -20.07 12.45
CA ASN A 201 -17.67 -19.53 13.54
C ASN A 201 -18.40 -18.27 13.06
N ILE A 202 -17.70 -17.41 12.34
CA ILE A 202 -18.30 -16.18 11.80
C ILE A 202 -19.36 -16.52 10.77
N LYS A 203 -19.13 -17.48 9.86
CA LYS A 203 -20.15 -17.96 8.92
C LYS A 203 -21.43 -18.42 9.62
N GLN A 204 -21.30 -19.10 10.77
CA GLN A 204 -22.45 -19.60 11.52
C GLN A 204 -23.25 -18.49 12.22
N TYR A 205 -22.58 -17.53 12.86
CA TYR A 205 -23.24 -16.57 13.75
C TYR A 205 -23.40 -15.16 13.14
N ARG A 206 -22.53 -14.81 12.19
CA ARG A 206 -22.41 -13.49 11.54
C ARG A 206 -22.19 -13.63 10.02
N PRO A 207 -23.21 -14.09 9.25
CA PRO A 207 -23.06 -14.45 7.84
C PRO A 207 -22.65 -13.30 6.91
N MET A 208 -23.03 -12.05 7.21
CA MET A 208 -22.62 -10.89 6.42
C MET A 208 -21.17 -10.50 6.67
N HIS A 209 -20.66 -10.68 7.90
CA HIS A 209 -19.21 -10.60 8.12
C HIS A 209 -18.44 -11.70 7.37
N ALA A 210 -18.98 -12.92 7.33
CA ALA A 210 -18.38 -14.00 6.54
C ALA A 210 -18.40 -13.68 5.04
N LYS A 211 -19.43 -12.98 4.54
CA LYS A 211 -19.45 -12.48 3.16
C LYS A 211 -18.37 -11.44 2.89
N VAL A 212 -18.17 -10.46 3.80
CA VAL A 212 -17.07 -9.48 3.69
C VAL A 212 -15.72 -10.18 3.67
N PHE A 213 -15.51 -11.16 4.55
CA PHE A 213 -14.30 -12.00 4.54
C PHE A 213 -14.12 -12.70 3.20
N ALA A 214 -15.18 -13.35 2.68
CA ALA A 214 -15.15 -14.07 1.41
C ALA A 214 -14.78 -13.18 0.21
N GLN A 215 -15.24 -11.92 0.17
CA GLN A 215 -14.88 -10.96 -0.88
C GLN A 215 -13.39 -10.61 -0.91
N CYS A 216 -12.68 -10.75 0.22
CA CYS A 216 -11.27 -10.44 0.31
C CYS A 216 -10.37 -11.62 -0.12
N VAL A 217 -10.88 -12.86 -0.06
CA VAL A 217 -10.11 -14.08 -0.33
C VAL A 217 -9.52 -14.14 -1.74
N PRO A 218 -10.25 -13.82 -2.83
CA PRO A 218 -9.68 -13.84 -4.19
C PRO A 218 -8.44 -12.96 -4.34
N TYR A 219 -8.45 -11.76 -3.75
CA TYR A 219 -7.30 -10.86 -3.81
C TYR A 219 -6.07 -11.48 -3.13
N ILE A 220 -6.28 -12.12 -1.97
CA ILE A 220 -5.23 -12.82 -1.22
C ILE A 220 -4.63 -13.97 -2.03
N LEU A 221 -5.47 -14.83 -2.60
CA LEU A 221 -5.00 -15.94 -3.43
C LEU A 221 -4.21 -15.46 -4.65
N ASN A 222 -4.67 -14.39 -5.30
CA ASN A 222 -4.03 -13.82 -6.49
C ASN A 222 -2.80 -12.93 -6.18
N GLY A 223 -2.42 -12.81 -4.90
CA GLY A 223 -1.26 -12.00 -4.48
C GLY A 223 -1.46 -10.51 -4.72
N GLU A 224 -2.69 -10.03 -4.53
CA GLU A 224 -3.10 -8.63 -4.66
C GLU A 224 -3.38 -7.99 -3.29
N MET A 225 -2.63 -6.95 -2.96
CA MET A 225 -2.77 -6.19 -1.73
C MET A 225 -4.21 -5.71 -1.56
N LEU A 226 -4.77 -6.06 -0.40
CA LEU A 226 -6.03 -5.49 0.05
C LEU A 226 -5.80 -4.04 0.51
N PRO A 227 -6.82 -3.17 0.40
CA PRO A 227 -6.82 -1.93 1.16
C PRO A 227 -6.78 -2.26 2.66
N THR A 228 -6.29 -1.32 3.47
CA THR A 228 -6.16 -1.43 4.94
C THR A 228 -7.43 -1.98 5.58
N GLU A 229 -8.61 -1.45 5.17
CA GLU A 229 -9.92 -1.92 5.65
C GLU A 229 -10.16 -3.41 5.40
N GLY A 230 -9.83 -3.92 4.21
CA GLY A 230 -10.05 -5.34 3.87
C GLY A 230 -9.10 -6.26 4.63
N LEU A 231 -7.83 -5.86 4.78
CA LEU A 231 -6.87 -6.61 5.57
C LEU A 231 -7.29 -6.70 7.04
N ILE A 232 -7.79 -5.59 7.60
CA ILE A 232 -8.32 -5.56 8.97
C ILE A 232 -9.50 -6.50 9.12
N GLU A 233 -10.45 -6.51 8.18
CA GLU A 233 -11.57 -7.45 8.22
C GLU A 233 -11.07 -8.89 8.23
N VAL A 234 -10.17 -9.27 7.31
CA VAL A 234 -9.68 -10.67 7.24
C VAL A 234 -8.94 -11.10 8.51
N LEU A 235 -7.99 -10.28 8.98
CA LEU A 235 -7.19 -10.59 10.17
C LEU A 235 -8.05 -10.64 11.44
N THR A 236 -9.04 -9.74 11.57
CA THR A 236 -9.92 -9.70 12.76
C THR A 236 -11.13 -10.61 12.67
N LEU A 237 -11.48 -11.18 11.50
CA LEU A 237 -12.60 -12.13 11.34
C LEU A 237 -12.19 -13.61 11.26
N LYS A 238 -10.96 -13.98 10.91
CA LYS A 238 -10.57 -15.41 10.91
C LYS A 238 -10.70 -16.07 12.30
N ASP A 239 -11.11 -17.32 12.38
CA ASP A 239 -11.36 -18.01 13.64
C ASP A 239 -10.09 -18.19 14.48
N LYS A 240 -8.96 -18.52 13.83
CA LYS A 240 -7.66 -18.67 14.49
C LYS A 240 -6.89 -17.35 14.43
N LYS A 241 -6.71 -16.69 15.57
CA LYS A 241 -5.84 -15.52 15.71
C LYS A 241 -4.39 -15.94 15.93
N GLU A 242 -3.50 -15.34 15.18
CA GLU A 242 -2.08 -15.30 15.51
C GLU A 242 -1.86 -14.15 16.49
N LYS A 243 -0.81 -14.25 17.31
CA LYS A 243 -0.52 -13.28 18.38
C LYS A 243 -0.46 -11.83 17.88
N ASP A 244 0.07 -11.65 16.68
CA ASP A 244 0.37 -10.33 16.12
C ASP A 244 -0.76 -9.78 15.24
N ASP A 245 -1.82 -10.55 14.97
CA ASP A 245 -2.92 -10.12 14.09
C ASP A 245 -3.53 -8.78 14.55
N PHE A 246 -3.91 -8.68 15.83
CA PHE A 246 -4.52 -7.46 16.36
C PHE A 246 -3.56 -6.28 16.42
N PRO A 247 -2.34 -6.40 16.98
CA PRO A 247 -1.34 -5.35 16.92
C PRO A 247 -1.11 -4.81 15.50
N PHE A 248 -0.93 -5.69 14.51
CA PHE A 248 -0.73 -5.29 13.12
C PHE A 248 -1.94 -4.55 12.56
N THR A 249 -3.16 -5.00 12.84
CA THR A 249 -4.36 -4.28 12.37
C THR A 249 -4.47 -2.86 12.94
N LEU A 250 -4.09 -2.64 14.19
CA LEU A 250 -4.04 -1.30 14.78
C LEU A 250 -2.95 -0.46 14.11
N GLN A 251 -1.73 -0.98 14.00
CA GLN A 251 -0.62 -0.27 13.35
C GLN A 251 -0.98 0.13 11.91
N PHE A 252 -1.59 -0.76 11.12
CA PHE A 252 -2.02 -0.44 9.76
C PHE A 252 -3.09 0.64 9.73
N ALA A 253 -4.07 0.59 10.64
CA ALA A 253 -5.10 1.63 10.72
C ALA A 253 -4.54 3.01 11.09
N LEU A 254 -3.50 3.05 11.93
CA LEU A 254 -2.86 4.29 12.39
C LEU A 254 -1.92 4.88 11.35
N ASN A 255 -1.21 4.02 10.60
CA ASN A 255 -0.21 4.40 9.61
C ASN A 255 -0.79 4.63 8.20
N ASP A 256 -2.10 4.46 8.00
CA ASP A 256 -2.75 4.75 6.72
C ASP A 256 -3.16 6.21 6.60
N ASP A 257 -2.29 7.02 5.99
CA ASP A 257 -2.52 8.44 5.73
C ASP A 257 -3.68 8.72 4.77
N LYS A 258 -4.11 7.72 3.99
CA LYS A 258 -5.24 7.86 3.05
C LYS A 258 -6.58 7.68 3.74
N LEU A 259 -6.59 7.25 5.00
CA LEU A 259 -7.79 6.95 5.76
C LEU A 259 -8.34 8.19 6.49
N PRO A 260 -9.57 8.66 6.17
CA PRO A 260 -10.19 9.79 6.86
C PRO A 260 -10.37 9.55 8.36
N ASP A 261 -10.27 10.60 9.19
CA ASP A 261 -10.30 10.49 10.66
C ASP A 261 -11.57 9.84 11.20
N ASP A 262 -12.75 10.14 10.63
CA ASP A 262 -14.02 9.52 11.04
C ASP A 262 -14.04 8.03 10.72
N ARG A 263 -13.50 7.65 9.57
CA ARG A 263 -13.34 6.25 9.17
C ARG A 263 -12.32 5.53 10.03
N ARG A 264 -11.19 6.16 10.34
CA ARG A 264 -10.18 5.65 11.27
C ARG A 264 -10.77 5.35 12.63
N ARG A 265 -11.55 6.27 13.21
CA ARG A 265 -12.25 6.03 14.48
C ARG A 265 -13.17 4.82 14.41
N ALA A 266 -14.00 4.69 13.37
CA ALA A 266 -14.91 3.54 13.23
C ALA A 266 -14.17 2.20 13.09
N ILE A 267 -13.01 2.20 12.42
CA ILE A 267 -12.13 1.03 12.32
C ILE A 267 -11.54 0.69 13.68
N LEU A 268 -10.99 1.67 14.41
CA LEU A 268 -10.43 1.46 15.74
C LEU A 268 -11.49 0.88 16.70
N GLN A 269 -12.71 1.40 16.69
CA GLN A 269 -13.83 0.83 17.46
C GLN A 269 -14.08 -0.63 17.09
N THR A 270 -14.02 -0.96 15.80
CA THR A 270 -14.21 -2.34 15.32
C THR A 270 -13.09 -3.27 15.75
N ILE A 271 -11.83 -2.84 15.62
CA ILE A 271 -10.67 -3.62 16.07
C ILE A 271 -10.77 -3.88 17.57
N TRP A 272 -10.97 -2.83 18.37
CA TRP A 272 -11.06 -2.98 19.83
C TRP A 272 -12.24 -3.82 20.28
N ARG A 273 -13.42 -3.64 19.68
CA ARG A 273 -14.57 -4.52 19.94
C ARG A 273 -14.23 -5.97 19.68
N ARG A 274 -13.55 -6.26 18.57
CA ARG A 274 -13.15 -7.62 18.21
C ARG A 274 -12.06 -8.18 19.12
N ILE A 275 -11.12 -7.35 19.59
CA ILE A 275 -10.16 -7.72 20.64
C ILE A 275 -10.92 -8.15 21.90
N TYR A 276 -11.84 -7.31 22.39
CA TYR A 276 -12.58 -7.60 23.62
C TYR A 276 -13.43 -8.87 23.53
N ILE A 277 -14.15 -9.10 22.43
CA ILE A 277 -15.02 -10.29 22.30
C ILE A 277 -14.26 -11.57 21.91
N THR A 278 -12.95 -11.50 21.65
CA THR A 278 -12.14 -12.69 21.34
C THR A 278 -11.85 -13.50 22.60
N ASP A 279 -11.58 -12.81 23.70
CA ASP A 279 -11.27 -13.43 24.98
C ASP A 279 -12.52 -13.89 25.73
N ARG A 280 -12.42 -15.00 26.46
CA ARG A 280 -13.50 -15.52 27.31
C ARG A 280 -13.42 -14.90 28.70
N TRP A 281 -13.89 -13.66 28.82
CA TRP A 281 -13.86 -12.90 30.07
C TRP A 281 -14.59 -13.58 31.23
N ASP A 282 -15.60 -14.39 30.93
CA ASP A 282 -16.29 -15.25 31.91
C ASP A 282 -15.35 -16.28 32.56
N CYS A 283 -14.39 -16.81 31.80
CA CYS A 283 -13.36 -17.70 32.31
C CYS A 283 -12.21 -16.94 32.98
N ILE A 284 -11.83 -15.77 32.44
CA ILE A 284 -10.69 -14.97 32.96
C ILE A 284 -11.01 -14.32 34.30
N SER A 285 -12.24 -13.89 34.50
CA SER A 285 -12.68 -13.27 35.76
C SER A 285 -12.91 -14.29 36.88
N ASN A 286 -12.97 -15.59 36.58
CA ASN A 286 -13.13 -16.64 37.58
C ASN A 286 -11.78 -17.07 38.17
N THR A 287 -11.26 -16.27 39.09
CA THR A 287 -9.95 -16.47 39.73
C THR A 287 -10.02 -17.31 41.02
N ASN A 288 -11.10 -18.06 41.24
CA ASN A 288 -11.22 -18.93 42.41
C ASN A 288 -10.14 -20.02 42.33
N ASP A 289 -9.42 -20.23 43.44
CA ASP A 289 -8.36 -21.25 43.57
C ASP A 289 -7.12 -21.03 42.65
N MET A 290 -6.93 -19.84 42.09
CA MET A 290 -5.74 -19.47 41.31
C MET A 290 -4.74 -18.67 42.16
N SER A 291 -3.44 -18.86 41.92
CA SER A 291 -2.42 -17.96 42.49
C SER A 291 -2.37 -16.64 41.73
N ASP A 292 -1.80 -15.60 42.35
CA ASP A 292 -1.58 -14.30 41.67
C ASP A 292 -0.73 -14.45 40.39
N GLU A 293 0.19 -15.42 40.38
CA GLU A 293 1.05 -15.68 39.22
C GLU A 293 0.25 -16.32 38.07
N ASP A 294 -0.65 -17.26 38.38
CA ASP A 294 -1.53 -17.88 37.39
C ASP A 294 -2.51 -16.85 36.80
N VAL A 295 -3.06 -15.96 37.63
CA VAL A 295 -3.94 -14.88 37.17
C VAL A 295 -3.19 -13.93 36.24
N ASN A 296 -1.96 -13.57 36.59
CA ASN A 296 -1.12 -12.70 35.76
C ASN A 296 -0.77 -13.36 34.42
N GLU A 297 -0.44 -14.66 34.40
CA GLU A 297 -0.19 -15.41 33.17
C GLU A 297 -1.45 -15.47 32.30
N GLN A 298 -2.62 -15.69 32.89
CA GLN A 298 -3.89 -15.70 32.17
C GLN A 298 -4.21 -14.32 31.56
N ILE A 299 -4.02 -13.23 32.29
CA ILE A 299 -4.19 -11.86 31.76
C ILE A 299 -3.19 -11.61 30.63
N LYS A 300 -1.94 -12.02 30.79
CA LYS A 300 -0.90 -11.86 29.76
C LYS A 300 -1.21 -12.61 28.47
N GLY A 301 -1.97 -13.70 28.56
CA GLY A 301 -2.45 -14.47 27.41
C GLY A 301 -3.63 -13.85 26.66
N THR A 302 -4.22 -12.76 27.15
CA THR A 302 -5.37 -12.11 26.49
C THR A 302 -4.97 -11.33 25.25
N ALA A 303 -5.89 -11.23 24.29
CA ALA A 303 -5.70 -10.38 23.11
C ALA A 303 -5.53 -8.91 23.52
N VAL A 304 -6.23 -8.44 24.56
CA VAL A 304 -6.08 -7.08 25.09
C VAL A 304 -4.65 -6.82 25.56
N TYR A 305 -4.10 -7.68 26.42
CA TYR A 305 -2.77 -7.49 26.96
C TYR A 305 -1.72 -7.51 25.85
N HIS A 306 -1.75 -8.52 24.97
CA HIS A 306 -0.81 -8.63 23.86
C HIS A 306 -0.86 -7.41 22.94
N THR A 307 -2.06 -6.92 22.64
CA THR A 307 -2.22 -5.74 21.80
C THR A 307 -1.65 -4.48 22.46
N LEU A 308 -1.97 -4.26 23.74
CA LEU A 308 -1.44 -3.11 24.48
C LEU A 308 0.08 -3.16 24.61
N ASP A 309 0.63 -4.33 24.92
CA ASP A 309 2.07 -4.53 25.09
C ASP A 309 2.82 -4.20 23.80
N ILE A 310 2.44 -4.83 22.67
CA ILE A 310 3.13 -4.64 21.39
C ILE A 310 2.98 -3.20 20.89
N VAL A 311 1.77 -2.64 20.91
CA VAL A 311 1.53 -1.28 20.39
C VAL A 311 2.20 -0.23 21.29
N SER A 312 2.23 -0.43 22.62
CA SER A 312 2.92 0.51 23.52
C SER A 312 4.43 0.59 23.31
N GLN A 313 5.04 -0.50 22.80
CA GLN A 313 6.47 -0.56 22.52
C GLN A 313 6.82 -0.04 21.12
N THR A 314 5.87 -0.07 20.18
CA THR A 314 6.11 0.25 18.76
C THR A 314 5.55 1.59 18.33
N ALA A 315 4.51 2.09 19.00
CA ALA A 315 3.86 3.33 18.63
C ALA A 315 4.52 4.52 19.34
N ASP A 316 5.13 5.41 18.56
CA ASP A 316 5.39 6.80 18.98
C ASP A 316 4.09 7.66 18.99
N ILE A 317 2.95 6.98 19.08
CA ILE A 317 1.61 7.55 19.05
C ILE A 317 1.02 7.44 20.46
N PRO A 318 0.57 8.57 21.06
CA PRO A 318 -0.02 8.56 22.38
C PRO A 318 -1.20 7.59 22.48
N LEU A 319 -1.29 6.84 23.59
CA LEU A 319 -2.33 5.84 23.87
C LEU A 319 -3.75 6.35 23.54
N VAL A 320 -4.06 7.60 23.89
CA VAL A 320 -5.36 8.24 23.66
C VAL A 320 -5.79 8.31 22.18
N GLN A 321 -4.84 8.23 21.24
CA GLN A 321 -5.16 8.32 19.80
C GLN A 321 -5.56 6.98 19.19
N TRP A 322 -5.22 5.87 19.85
CA TRP A 322 -5.42 4.53 19.29
C TRP A 322 -6.17 3.58 20.21
N PHE A 323 -6.14 3.79 21.52
CA PHE A 323 -6.90 3.01 22.49
C PHE A 323 -8.37 3.42 22.49
N CYS A 324 -9.25 2.43 22.37
CA CYS A 324 -10.69 2.62 22.48
C CYS A 324 -11.21 1.77 23.65
N PRO A 325 -11.65 2.35 24.77
CA PRO A 325 -12.15 1.57 25.90
C PRO A 325 -13.42 0.79 25.50
N PRO A 326 -13.79 -0.29 26.25
CA PRO A 326 -14.96 -1.11 25.93
C PRO A 326 -16.25 -0.31 25.76
N THR A 327 -16.46 0.72 26.58
CA THR A 327 -17.65 1.60 26.53
C THR A 327 -17.75 2.42 25.24
N GLU A 328 -16.64 2.61 24.53
CA GLU A 328 -16.57 3.39 23.29
C GLU A 328 -16.38 2.51 22.05
N ALA A 329 -16.12 1.21 22.22
CA ALA A 329 -15.89 0.25 21.14
C ALA A 329 -17.18 -0.26 20.46
N PHE A 330 -18.35 0.14 20.97
CA PHE A 330 -19.63 -0.22 20.37
C PHE A 330 -19.71 0.24 18.91
N PHE A 331 -20.26 -0.62 18.05
CA PHE A 331 -20.62 -0.24 16.70
C PHE A 331 -21.64 0.90 16.75
N ALA A 332 -21.27 2.04 16.16
CA ALA A 332 -22.07 3.27 16.12
C ALA A 332 -22.10 3.93 14.73
N SER A 333 -21.56 3.28 13.70
CA SER A 333 -21.54 3.85 12.35
C SER A 333 -22.94 3.97 11.78
N THR A 334 -23.19 5.04 11.04
CA THR A 334 -24.46 5.25 10.34
C THR A 334 -24.54 4.34 9.12
N GLU A 335 -25.77 4.09 8.65
CA GLU A 335 -25.99 3.36 7.40
C GLU A 335 -25.28 4.03 6.21
N GLU A 336 -25.28 5.36 6.15
CA GLU A 336 -24.56 6.11 5.11
C GLU A 336 -23.04 5.85 5.16
N GLN A 337 -22.45 5.80 6.36
CA GLN A 337 -21.03 5.47 6.51
C GLN A 337 -20.73 4.05 6.03
N LEU A 338 -21.58 3.08 6.37
CA LEU A 338 -21.43 1.71 5.88
C LEU A 338 -21.63 1.62 4.36
N ARG A 339 -22.59 2.35 3.79
CA ARG A 339 -22.84 2.39 2.34
C ARG A 339 -21.61 2.89 1.57
N ARG A 340 -20.92 3.91 2.09
CA ARG A 340 -19.68 4.43 1.49
C ARG A 340 -18.53 3.42 1.53
N ARG A 341 -18.58 2.44 2.43
CA ARG A 341 -17.55 1.39 2.57
C ARG A 341 -17.92 0.17 1.72
N PHE A 342 -19.14 -0.31 1.87
CA PHE A 342 -19.69 -1.49 1.21
C PHE A 342 -20.65 -1.08 0.09
N HIS A 343 -20.14 -0.34 -0.89
CA HIS A 343 -20.94 0.22 -1.99
C HIS A 343 -21.56 -0.85 -2.91
N GLU A 344 -21.00 -2.06 -2.91
CA GLU A 344 -21.52 -3.21 -3.66
C GLU A 344 -22.70 -3.90 -2.96
N PHE A 345 -22.95 -3.61 -1.67
CA PHE A 345 -24.01 -4.27 -0.91
C PHE A 345 -25.36 -3.64 -1.24
N ASN A 346 -26.35 -4.51 -1.47
CA ASN A 346 -27.73 -4.08 -1.56
C ASN A 346 -28.33 -3.75 -0.18
N GLU A 347 -29.57 -3.24 -0.15
CA GLU A 347 -30.25 -2.85 1.09
C GLU A 347 -30.34 -3.98 2.13
N GLU A 348 -30.67 -5.19 1.67
CA GLU A 348 -30.85 -6.36 2.55
C GLU A 348 -29.51 -6.82 3.13
N GLU A 349 -28.47 -6.82 2.32
CA GLU A 349 -27.11 -7.14 2.71
C GLU A 349 -26.56 -6.12 3.71
N LEU A 350 -26.81 -4.84 3.48
CA LEU A 350 -26.40 -3.78 4.41
C LEU A 350 -27.12 -3.88 5.75
N ALA A 351 -28.43 -4.15 5.73
CA ALA A 351 -29.21 -4.39 6.94
C ALA A 351 -28.71 -5.62 7.71
N GLY A 352 -28.38 -6.71 7.00
CA GLY A 352 -27.77 -7.90 7.60
C GLY A 352 -26.39 -7.63 8.21
N LEU A 353 -25.58 -6.79 7.55
CA LEU A 353 -24.27 -6.40 8.06
C LEU A 353 -24.38 -5.57 9.35
N ILE A 354 -25.35 -4.64 9.40
CA ILE A 354 -25.67 -3.88 10.61
C ILE A 354 -26.07 -4.82 11.75
N GLU A 355 -26.87 -5.84 11.45
CA GLU A 355 -27.28 -6.83 12.45
C GLU A 355 -26.09 -7.65 12.97
N ASP A 356 -25.16 -8.03 12.10
CA ASP A 356 -23.94 -8.73 12.52
C ASP A 356 -23.03 -7.88 13.40
N TYR A 357 -22.92 -6.57 13.12
CA TYR A 357 -22.23 -5.64 14.02
C TYR A 357 -22.96 -5.49 15.37
N LYS A 358 -24.29 -5.45 15.39
CA LYS A 358 -25.06 -5.41 16.64
C LYS A 358 -24.86 -6.68 17.49
N LYS A 359 -24.72 -7.85 16.87
CA LYS A 359 -24.37 -9.09 17.59
C LYS A 359 -23.01 -8.99 18.27
N GLU A 360 -22.04 -8.29 17.66
CA GLU A 360 -20.75 -8.00 18.32
C GLU A 360 -20.94 -7.09 19.54
N ASN A 361 -21.81 -6.07 19.46
CA ASN A 361 -22.14 -5.23 20.61
C ASN A 361 -22.78 -6.05 21.75
N THR A 362 -23.73 -6.94 21.44
CA THR A 362 -24.33 -7.83 22.44
C THR A 362 -23.32 -8.80 23.06
N ALA A 363 -22.28 -9.18 22.32
CA ALA A 363 -21.18 -9.98 22.86
C ALA A 363 -20.28 -9.15 23.79
N LEU A 364 -20.08 -7.87 23.51
CA LEU A 364 -19.28 -6.94 24.32
C LEU A 364 -19.96 -6.56 25.65
N GLU A 365 -21.30 -6.60 25.70
CA GLU A 365 -22.07 -6.32 26.92
C GLU A 365 -22.01 -7.45 27.97
N LYS A 366 -21.53 -8.63 27.58
CA LYS A 366 -21.40 -9.81 28.45
C LYS A 366 -19.99 -9.91 29.00
#